data_AF-A0A849Z8L6-F1
#
_entry.id   AF-A0A849Z8L6-F1
#
_cell.length_a   1.000
_cell.length_b   1.000
_cell.length_c   1.000
_cell.angle_alpha   90.00
_cell.angle_beta   90.00
_cell.angle_gamma   90.00
#
_symmetry.space_group_name_H-M   'P 1'
#
loop_
_entity.id
_entity.type
_entity.pdbx_description
1 polymer ?
#
loop_
_entity_poly.entity_id
_entity_poly.type
_entity_poly.pdbx_seq_one_letter_code
_entity_poly.pdbx_strand_id
1 'polypeptide(L)'
;PTNCKGQSPDCTPGPGAYGVSCFDNNSCNANDGDPICLGWQQGFNNGYCSEFCASNADCTNGTCVDMNISVHGVCLKNCATANDCPLGTSCVDIGVGQTVCDKPPEISCQDWDDDDFDDFIDCEDPSSCKGISPNCTSGPTAPGGPCQIHNQCSAGQGDPHCIQWPGGYCSEFCDMSADDCAPGSVCSGWMGFASGNGTCMQECQVDTDCRPGFICLNDGNSDICVF
;
A
#
# COMPACT_ATOMS: atom_id res chain seq x y z
N PRO A 1 8.02 -17.54 -8.41
CA PRO A 1 7.85 -18.60 -7.37
C PRO A 1 7.16 -19.79 -8.01
N THR A 2 7.83 -20.94 -8.01
CA THR A 2 7.41 -22.15 -8.73
C THR A 2 6.21 -22.77 -8.04
N ASN A 3 5.16 -23.03 -8.82
CA ASN A 3 4.05 -23.93 -8.51
C ASN A 3 4.49 -25.07 -7.59
N CYS A 4 3.84 -25.19 -6.43
CA CYS A 4 4.25 -26.14 -5.41
C CYS A 4 3.82 -27.58 -5.75
N LYS A 5 3.05 -27.80 -6.83
CA LYS A 5 2.44 -29.07 -7.26
C LYS A 5 3.22 -30.34 -6.89
N GLY A 6 2.90 -30.91 -5.73
CA GLY A 6 3.10 -32.32 -5.36
C GLY A 6 4.53 -32.82 -5.11
N GLN A 7 5.56 -31.97 -5.04
CA GLN A 7 6.94 -32.43 -4.83
C GLN A 7 7.49 -32.22 -3.42
N SER A 8 6.88 -31.37 -2.59
CA SER A 8 7.22 -31.20 -1.17
C SER A 8 6.01 -31.53 -0.27
N PRO A 9 6.23 -32.06 0.95
CA PRO A 9 5.19 -32.16 1.98
C PRO A 9 4.45 -30.83 2.25
N ASP A 10 5.11 -29.70 2.00
CA ASP A 10 4.53 -28.36 2.16
C ASP A 10 3.46 -28.04 1.10
N CYS A 11 3.36 -28.87 0.06
CA CYS A 11 2.51 -28.67 -1.10
C CYS A 11 1.34 -29.66 -1.14
N THR A 12 1.16 -30.46 -0.09
CA THR A 12 0.02 -31.36 0.02
C THR A 12 -1.18 -30.57 0.55
N PRO A 13 -2.33 -30.53 -0.15
CA PRO A 13 -3.51 -29.83 0.35
C PRO A 13 -3.92 -30.29 1.74
N GLY A 14 -4.16 -29.30 2.60
CA GLY A 14 -4.70 -29.47 3.94
C GLY A 14 -6.22 -29.36 3.99
N PRO A 15 -6.79 -29.39 5.21
CA PRO A 15 -8.24 -29.30 5.41
C PRO A 15 -8.80 -27.88 5.41
N GLY A 16 -7.97 -26.83 5.49
CA GLY A 16 -8.41 -25.44 5.66
C GLY A 16 -9.08 -24.87 4.41
N ALA A 17 -10.33 -24.44 4.50
CA ALA A 17 -11.01 -23.74 3.40
C ALA A 17 -10.41 -22.35 3.13
N TYR A 18 -10.76 -21.73 2.00
CA TYR A 18 -10.30 -20.37 1.69
C TYR A 18 -10.66 -19.37 2.79
N GLY A 19 -9.72 -18.48 3.09
CA GLY A 19 -9.85 -17.46 4.13
C GLY A 19 -9.79 -18.01 5.56
N VAL A 20 -9.58 -19.31 5.78
CA VAL A 20 -9.26 -19.79 7.13
C VAL A 20 -7.82 -19.41 7.46
N SER A 21 -7.54 -19.07 8.71
CA SER A 21 -6.18 -18.80 9.17
C SER A 21 -5.27 -20.01 9.01
N CYS A 22 -4.00 -19.76 8.76
CA CYS A 22 -3.00 -20.79 8.53
C CYS A 22 -1.61 -20.33 8.96
N PHE A 23 -0.72 -21.29 9.15
CA PHE A 23 0.71 -21.03 9.40
C PHE A 23 1.60 -21.63 8.31
N ASP A 24 1.11 -22.65 7.61
CA ASP A 24 1.85 -23.40 6.61
C ASP A 24 0.95 -23.66 5.38
N ASN A 25 1.55 -23.71 4.19
CA ASN A 25 0.84 -23.96 2.92
C ASN A 25 0.01 -25.25 2.97
N ASN A 26 0.54 -26.32 3.55
CA ASN A 26 -0.16 -27.61 3.67
C ASN A 26 -1.32 -27.63 4.68
N SER A 27 -1.61 -26.50 5.34
CA SER A 27 -2.84 -26.33 6.12
C SER A 27 -4.04 -26.03 5.24
N CYS A 28 -3.81 -25.60 3.99
CA CYS A 28 -4.82 -25.05 3.10
C CYS A 28 -5.28 -26.06 2.06
N ASN A 29 -6.59 -26.12 1.85
CA ASN A 29 -7.21 -26.92 0.82
C ASN A 29 -6.95 -26.27 -0.54
N ALA A 30 -6.62 -27.10 -1.53
CA ALA A 30 -6.39 -26.69 -2.91
C ALA A 30 -6.85 -27.83 -3.82
N ASN A 31 -7.76 -27.52 -4.74
CA ASN A 31 -8.34 -28.52 -5.64
C ASN A 31 -7.29 -29.02 -6.64
N ASP A 32 -6.36 -28.16 -7.02
CA ASP A 32 -5.33 -28.43 -8.04
C ASP A 32 -3.95 -28.76 -7.45
N GLY A 33 -3.89 -28.98 -6.13
CA GLY A 33 -2.68 -29.40 -5.43
C GLY A 33 -1.64 -28.30 -5.25
N ASP A 34 -2.04 -27.03 -5.29
CA ASP A 34 -1.14 -25.88 -5.16
C ASP A 34 -1.58 -24.92 -4.04
N PRO A 35 -1.61 -25.40 -2.78
CA PRO A 35 -2.08 -24.59 -1.66
C PRO A 35 -1.05 -23.53 -1.28
N ILE A 36 -1.55 -22.38 -0.82
CA ILE A 36 -0.73 -21.30 -0.28
C ILE A 36 -1.37 -20.74 0.99
N CYS A 37 -0.52 -20.49 1.98
CA CYS A 37 -0.86 -19.69 3.15
C CYS A 37 -0.28 -18.29 2.95
N LEU A 38 -1.12 -17.31 2.63
CA LEU A 38 -0.71 -15.91 2.53
C LEU A 38 -0.44 -15.39 3.95
N GLY A 39 0.70 -14.73 4.17
CA GLY A 39 1.13 -14.29 5.49
C GLY A 39 1.20 -12.77 5.61
N TRP A 40 1.86 -12.31 6.67
CA TRP A 40 2.08 -10.88 6.95
C TRP A 40 2.81 -10.14 5.82
N GLN A 41 3.65 -10.84 5.04
CA GLN A 41 4.33 -10.27 3.87
C GLN A 41 3.37 -9.93 2.71
N GLN A 42 2.12 -10.40 2.79
CA GLN A 42 1.04 -10.13 1.84
C GLN A 42 -0.13 -9.41 2.53
N GLY A 43 0.07 -8.83 3.72
CA GLY A 43 -0.99 -8.17 4.49
C GLY A 43 -1.90 -9.09 5.32
N PHE A 44 -1.68 -10.41 5.29
CA PHE A 44 -2.50 -11.37 6.05
C PHE A 44 -1.84 -11.76 7.37
N ASN A 45 -1.95 -10.88 8.38
CA ASN A 45 -1.29 -11.05 9.68
C ASN A 45 -1.65 -12.34 10.45
N ASN A 46 -2.83 -12.91 10.21
CA ASN A 46 -3.29 -14.15 10.84
C ASN A 46 -3.16 -15.38 9.92
N GLY A 47 -2.50 -15.22 8.77
CA GLY A 47 -2.53 -16.20 7.70
C GLY A 47 -3.86 -16.21 6.95
N TYR A 48 -3.81 -16.51 5.66
CA TYR A 48 -5.01 -16.70 4.83
C TYR A 48 -4.82 -17.88 3.91
N CYS A 49 -5.63 -18.92 4.10
CA CYS A 49 -5.63 -20.07 3.21
C CYS A 49 -6.17 -19.71 1.84
N SER A 50 -5.40 -20.06 0.81
CA SER A 50 -5.75 -19.89 -0.59
C SER A 50 -5.11 -21.01 -1.44
N GLU A 51 -5.30 -20.95 -2.75
CA GLU A 51 -4.57 -21.76 -3.73
C GLU A 51 -4.19 -20.90 -4.93
N PHE A 52 -3.11 -21.27 -5.61
CA PHE A 52 -2.76 -20.61 -6.88
C PHE A 52 -3.77 -20.95 -7.98
N CYS A 53 -4.06 -19.98 -8.83
CA CYS A 53 -5.04 -20.11 -9.91
C CYS A 53 -4.54 -19.45 -11.21
N ALA A 54 -4.97 -20.01 -12.34
CA ALA A 54 -4.80 -19.40 -13.65
C ALA A 54 -6.06 -18.64 -14.10
N SER A 55 -7.23 -18.96 -13.53
CA SER A 55 -8.50 -18.31 -13.81
C SER A 55 -9.51 -18.49 -12.68
N ASN A 56 -10.63 -17.75 -12.73
CA ASN A 56 -11.74 -17.91 -11.79
C ASN A 56 -12.35 -19.32 -11.77
N ALA A 57 -12.15 -20.13 -12.82
CA ALA A 57 -12.64 -21.50 -12.85
C ALA A 57 -11.91 -22.42 -11.86
N ASP A 58 -10.71 -22.02 -11.42
CA ASP A 58 -9.89 -22.78 -10.47
C ASP A 58 -10.34 -22.52 -9.01
N CYS A 59 -11.06 -21.41 -8.77
CA CYS A 59 -11.46 -20.97 -7.44
C CYS A 59 -12.87 -21.44 -7.09
N THR A 60 -12.99 -22.38 -6.15
CA THR A 60 -14.31 -22.79 -5.65
C THR A 60 -14.89 -21.73 -4.72
N ASN A 61 -15.91 -20.99 -5.18
CA ASN A 61 -16.50 -19.85 -4.45
C ASN A 61 -15.48 -18.75 -4.12
N GLY A 62 -14.54 -18.54 -5.02
CA GLY A 62 -13.56 -17.47 -4.94
C GLY A 62 -13.37 -16.79 -6.29
N THR A 63 -12.50 -15.79 -6.29
CA THR A 63 -12.04 -15.07 -7.47
C THR A 63 -10.53 -15.19 -7.54
N CYS A 64 -10.01 -15.40 -8.74
CA CYS A 64 -8.58 -15.48 -8.98
C CYS A 64 -8.02 -14.06 -9.09
N VAL A 65 -7.17 -13.68 -8.14
CA VAL A 65 -6.60 -12.34 -8.02
C VAL A 65 -5.10 -12.40 -8.22
N ASP A 66 -4.58 -11.57 -9.13
CA ASP A 66 -3.14 -11.43 -9.30
C ASP A 66 -2.58 -10.53 -8.20
N MET A 67 -1.86 -11.12 -7.26
CA MET A 67 -1.18 -10.41 -6.17
C MET A 67 0.32 -10.21 -6.45
N ASN A 68 0.78 -10.41 -7.69
CA ASN A 68 2.17 -10.27 -8.13
C ASN A 68 3.19 -11.13 -7.34
N ILE A 69 2.72 -12.17 -6.64
CA ILE A 69 3.58 -13.13 -5.92
C ILE A 69 4.00 -14.31 -6.81
N SER A 70 3.43 -14.45 -8.00
CA SER A 70 3.66 -15.54 -8.95
C SER A 70 3.28 -15.12 -10.37
N VAL A 71 3.51 -16.00 -11.36
CA VAL A 71 2.93 -15.87 -12.72
C VAL A 71 1.45 -16.28 -12.77
N HIS A 72 0.91 -16.69 -11.64
CA HIS A 72 -0.45 -17.13 -11.40
C HIS A 72 -1.07 -16.26 -10.30
N GLY A 73 -2.38 -16.09 -10.34
CA GLY A 73 -3.10 -15.44 -9.24
C GLY A 73 -3.28 -16.37 -8.05
N VAL A 74 -4.00 -15.89 -7.04
CA VAL A 74 -4.46 -16.65 -5.88
C VAL A 74 -5.97 -16.53 -5.71
N CYS A 75 -6.60 -17.58 -5.20
CA CYS A 75 -8.04 -17.59 -4.96
C CYS A 75 -8.40 -16.84 -3.68
N LEU A 76 -9.01 -15.67 -3.80
CA LEU A 76 -9.63 -14.97 -2.67
C LEU A 76 -11.10 -15.35 -2.57
N LYS A 77 -11.58 -15.60 -1.35
CA LYS A 77 -12.96 -15.98 -1.05
C LYS A 77 -13.92 -14.86 -1.44
N ASN A 78 -14.98 -15.18 -2.18
CA ASN A 78 -16.02 -14.19 -2.48
C ASN A 78 -16.85 -13.85 -1.23
N CYS A 79 -17.32 -12.61 -1.15
CA CYS A 79 -18.15 -12.13 -0.05
C CYS A 79 -19.28 -11.25 -0.56
N ALA A 80 -20.37 -11.14 0.20
CA ALA A 80 -21.43 -10.16 -0.04
C ALA A 80 -21.45 -9.07 1.04
N THR A 81 -20.95 -9.39 2.23
CA THR A 81 -20.87 -8.50 3.39
C THR A 81 -19.57 -8.74 4.15
N ALA A 82 -19.18 -7.78 4.99
CA ALA A 82 -18.01 -7.92 5.87
C ALA A 82 -18.07 -9.17 6.78
N ASN A 83 -19.27 -9.66 7.13
CA ASN A 83 -19.43 -10.85 7.97
C ASN A 83 -19.08 -12.17 7.26
N ASP A 84 -18.98 -12.15 5.92
CA ASP A 84 -18.56 -13.33 5.16
C ASP A 84 -17.04 -13.53 5.25
N CYS A 85 -16.31 -12.52 5.72
CA CYS A 85 -14.86 -12.50 5.73
C CYS A 85 -14.26 -12.91 7.08
N PRO A 86 -13.14 -13.65 7.05
CA PRO A 86 -12.44 -14.03 8.26
C PRO A 86 -11.90 -12.81 9.01
N LEU A 87 -11.58 -13.01 10.30
CA LEU A 87 -11.00 -11.95 11.13
C LEU A 87 -9.70 -11.41 10.50
N GLY A 88 -9.60 -10.08 10.43
CA GLY A 88 -8.47 -9.40 9.82
C GLY A 88 -8.56 -9.21 8.31
N THR A 89 -9.73 -9.47 7.70
CA THR A 89 -10.01 -9.15 6.29
C THR A 89 -11.33 -8.41 6.17
N SER A 90 -11.53 -7.70 5.07
CA SER A 90 -12.75 -6.98 4.73
C SER A 90 -13.33 -7.47 3.41
N CYS A 91 -14.63 -7.27 3.25
CA CYS A 91 -15.28 -7.52 1.97
C CYS A 91 -15.07 -6.32 1.05
N VAL A 92 -14.10 -6.41 0.14
CA VAL A 92 -13.64 -5.31 -0.71
C VAL A 92 -13.99 -5.55 -2.18
N ASP A 93 -14.22 -4.46 -2.92
CA ASP A 93 -14.38 -4.50 -4.38
C ASP A 93 -13.04 -4.21 -5.04
N ILE A 94 -12.45 -5.23 -5.66
CA ILE A 94 -11.16 -5.14 -6.36
C ILE A 94 -11.31 -4.78 -7.84
N GLY A 95 -12.49 -4.29 -8.27
CA GLY A 95 -12.72 -3.82 -9.63
C GLY A 95 -12.96 -4.92 -10.68
N VAL A 96 -13.12 -6.17 -10.24
CA VAL A 96 -13.37 -7.33 -11.13
C VAL A 96 -14.85 -7.74 -11.21
N GLY A 97 -15.75 -6.89 -10.68
CA GLY A 97 -17.19 -7.12 -10.69
C GLY A 97 -17.67 -8.16 -9.67
N GLN A 98 -16.83 -8.53 -8.71
CA GLN A 98 -17.14 -9.33 -7.53
C GLN A 98 -16.38 -8.74 -6.33
N THR A 99 -16.96 -8.87 -5.15
CA THR A 99 -16.30 -8.53 -3.89
C THR A 99 -15.63 -9.76 -3.29
N VAL A 100 -14.43 -9.57 -2.74
CA VAL A 100 -13.60 -10.63 -2.16
C VAL A 100 -13.21 -10.29 -0.72
N CYS A 101 -12.89 -11.31 0.07
CA CYS A 101 -12.28 -11.16 1.37
C CYS A 101 -10.78 -10.96 1.20
N ASP A 102 -10.37 -9.71 1.32
CA ASP A 102 -8.98 -9.27 1.18
C ASP A 102 -8.55 -8.47 2.43
N LYS A 103 -7.30 -8.04 2.43
CA LYS A 103 -6.79 -7.01 3.33
C LYS A 103 -7.80 -5.86 3.51
N PRO A 104 -8.03 -5.39 4.75
CA PRO A 104 -8.90 -4.24 4.96
C PRO A 104 -8.32 -3.01 4.24
N PRO A 105 -9.16 -2.10 3.70
CA PRO A 105 -8.68 -0.81 3.22
C PRO A 105 -7.94 -0.06 4.32
N GLU A 106 -7.14 0.94 3.94
CA GLU A 106 -6.38 1.80 4.88
C GLU A 106 -7.25 2.21 6.07
N ILE A 107 -6.87 1.76 7.27
CA ILE A 107 -7.65 1.98 8.49
C ILE A 107 -7.29 3.34 9.06
N SER A 108 -6.03 3.74 8.88
CA SER A 108 -5.50 5.04 9.21
C SER A 108 -4.91 5.67 7.95
N CYS A 109 -5.06 6.99 7.85
CA CYS A 109 -4.47 7.77 6.76
C CYS A 109 -3.52 8.81 7.36
N GLN A 110 -2.74 8.43 8.38
CA GLN A 110 -1.80 9.30 9.12
C GLN A 110 -0.60 8.56 9.73
N ASP A 111 -0.53 7.24 9.63
CA ASP A 111 0.42 6.40 10.37
C ASP A 111 1.57 5.86 9.52
N TRP A 112 1.60 6.20 8.21
CA TRP A 112 2.73 5.97 7.32
C TRP A 112 2.96 4.51 6.96
N ASP A 113 1.98 3.69 7.29
CA ASP A 113 1.97 2.28 6.97
C ASP A 113 1.03 2.09 5.77
N ASP A 114 1.40 1.17 4.89
CA ASP A 114 0.52 0.64 3.85
C ASP A 114 -0.32 -0.45 4.53
N ASP A 115 -1.42 -0.09 5.22
CA ASP A 115 -2.20 -1.07 6.01
C ASP A 115 -2.79 -2.14 5.09
N ASP A 116 -3.05 -1.75 3.85
CA ASP A 116 -3.68 -2.60 2.88
C ASP A 116 -2.64 -3.27 1.97
N PHE A 117 -1.38 -2.87 1.83
CA PHE A 117 -0.37 -3.52 0.96
C PHE A 117 -0.67 -3.41 -0.55
N ASP A 118 -1.20 -2.27 -1.02
CA ASP A 118 -1.33 -1.96 -2.45
C ASP A 118 -0.21 -1.06 -3.01
N ASP A 119 0.86 -0.88 -2.24
CA ASP A 119 2.02 -0.03 -2.47
C ASP A 119 1.76 1.48 -2.33
N PHE A 120 0.54 1.91 -1.99
CA PHE A 120 0.18 3.29 -1.74
C PHE A 120 -0.10 3.52 -0.24
N ILE A 121 0.60 4.47 0.38
CA ILE A 121 0.42 4.75 1.80
C ILE A 121 -0.48 5.96 2.05
N ASP A 122 -1.31 5.92 3.09
CA ASP A 122 -2.05 7.06 3.60
C ASP A 122 -2.70 7.91 2.48
N CYS A 123 -2.36 9.20 2.39
CA CYS A 123 -2.94 10.12 1.42
C CYS A 123 -2.48 9.91 -0.03
N GLU A 124 -1.59 8.98 -0.27
CA GLU A 124 -1.29 8.47 -1.61
C GLU A 124 -2.40 7.56 -2.13
N ASP A 125 -3.01 6.75 -1.24
CA ASP A 125 -3.97 5.70 -1.57
C ASP A 125 -5.32 6.28 -2.05
N PRO A 126 -5.70 6.09 -3.33
CA PRO A 126 -6.98 6.57 -3.88
C PRO A 126 -8.21 5.75 -3.46
N SER A 127 -8.02 4.55 -2.90
CA SER A 127 -9.08 3.61 -2.58
C SER A 127 -9.76 3.94 -1.25
N SER A 128 -9.00 4.40 -0.25
CA SER A 128 -9.53 4.70 1.09
C SER A 128 -9.25 6.12 1.58
N CYS A 129 -8.16 6.75 1.13
CA CYS A 129 -7.61 7.92 1.79
C CYS A 129 -7.64 9.19 0.94
N LYS A 130 -6.94 9.22 -0.20
CA LYS A 130 -6.83 10.38 -1.11
C LYS A 130 -8.19 10.84 -1.58
N GLY A 131 -8.57 12.08 -1.22
CA GLY A 131 -9.86 12.68 -1.56
C GLY A 131 -11.09 12.09 -0.86
N ILE A 132 -10.91 11.05 -0.02
CA ILE A 132 -11.99 10.38 0.72
C ILE A 132 -11.89 10.74 2.21
N SER A 133 -10.70 10.63 2.79
CA SER A 133 -10.43 10.86 4.20
C SER A 133 -10.25 12.35 4.51
N PRO A 134 -10.84 12.90 5.59
CA PRO A 134 -10.60 14.28 6.03
C PRO A 134 -9.15 14.54 6.45
N ASN A 135 -8.40 13.47 6.71
CA ASN A 135 -6.96 13.51 6.99
C ASN A 135 -6.13 13.80 5.73
N CYS A 136 -6.69 13.61 4.54
CA CYS A 136 -6.03 13.79 3.25
C CYS A 136 -6.62 14.95 2.44
N THR A 137 -7.25 15.91 3.11
CA THR A 137 -7.67 17.16 2.46
C THR A 137 -6.51 18.15 2.42
N SER A 138 -6.26 18.79 1.27
CA SER A 138 -5.23 19.82 1.13
C SER A 138 -5.39 20.96 2.15
N GLY A 139 -4.31 21.27 2.85
CA GLY A 139 -4.18 22.32 3.85
C GLY A 139 -3.50 23.59 3.33
N PRO A 140 -3.25 24.60 4.19
CA PRO A 140 -2.69 25.88 3.76
C PRO A 140 -1.16 25.94 3.74
N THR A 141 -0.46 24.99 4.36
CA THR A 141 1.00 25.08 4.54
C THR A 141 1.73 24.52 3.32
N ALA A 142 2.49 25.38 2.62
CA ALA A 142 3.29 24.97 1.46
C ALA A 142 4.39 23.94 1.83
N PRO A 143 4.95 23.24 0.82
CA PRO A 143 6.11 22.37 1.02
C PRO A 143 7.25 23.04 1.82
N GLY A 144 7.88 22.29 2.72
CA GLY A 144 8.91 22.79 3.65
C GLY A 144 8.40 23.43 4.94
N GLY A 145 7.11 23.74 5.03
CA GLY A 145 6.49 24.29 6.25
C GLY A 145 6.28 23.23 7.36
N PRO A 146 5.97 23.67 8.60
CA PRO A 146 5.64 22.77 9.71
C PRO A 146 4.30 22.07 9.53
N CYS A 147 4.21 20.85 10.06
CA CYS A 147 2.95 20.13 10.18
C CYS A 147 2.99 19.13 11.34
N GLN A 148 1.83 18.58 11.67
CA GLN A 148 1.62 17.50 12.64
C GLN A 148 0.77 16.37 12.05
N ILE A 149 0.01 16.65 11.00
CA ILE A 149 -0.87 15.73 10.28
C ILE A 149 -0.95 16.14 8.81
N HIS A 150 -1.29 15.20 7.92
CA HIS A 150 -1.26 15.42 6.46
C HIS A 150 -2.12 16.60 6.01
N ASN A 151 -3.36 16.74 6.49
CA ASN A 151 -4.26 17.81 6.06
C ASN A 151 -3.86 19.25 6.44
N GLN A 152 -2.70 19.44 7.05
CA GLN A 152 -2.11 20.77 7.24
C GLN A 152 -1.30 21.22 6.02
N CYS A 153 -0.95 20.30 5.13
CA CYS A 153 -0.06 20.52 4.00
C CYS A 153 -0.83 20.79 2.73
N SER A 154 -0.41 21.81 2.00
CA SER A 154 -0.92 22.15 0.67
C SER A 154 -0.44 21.11 -0.32
N ALA A 155 -1.40 20.47 -0.98
CA ALA A 155 -1.19 19.58 -2.11
C ALA A 155 -2.06 20.02 -3.29
N GLY A 156 -1.47 20.13 -4.47
CA GLY A 156 -2.14 20.42 -5.73
C GLY A 156 -2.96 19.24 -6.26
N GLN A 157 -2.51 18.00 -6.01
CA GLN A 157 -3.16 16.77 -6.46
C GLN A 157 -4.04 16.09 -5.39
N GLY A 158 -4.15 16.69 -4.20
CA GLY A 158 -5.03 16.22 -3.14
C GLY A 158 -4.49 15.05 -2.32
N ASP A 159 -3.18 14.85 -2.34
CA ASP A 159 -2.40 13.83 -1.62
C ASP A 159 -1.35 14.49 -0.71
N PRO A 160 -1.79 15.30 0.27
CA PRO A 160 -0.86 15.97 1.16
C PRO A 160 -0.10 14.96 2.02
N HIS A 161 1.17 15.26 2.29
CA HIS A 161 2.03 14.41 3.10
C HIS A 161 2.74 15.25 4.15
N CYS A 162 2.84 14.74 5.38
CA CYS A 162 3.41 15.46 6.52
C CYS A 162 4.55 14.62 7.08
N ILE A 163 5.77 14.92 6.64
CA ILE A 163 6.96 14.14 6.97
C ILE A 163 7.25 14.22 8.48
N GLN A 164 7.35 13.06 9.15
CA GLN A 164 7.57 12.95 10.61
C GLN A 164 9.00 13.30 11.06
N TRP A 165 9.58 14.36 10.50
CA TRP A 165 10.80 14.97 11.01
C TRP A 165 10.50 15.88 12.21
N PRO A 166 11.53 16.29 12.98
CA PRO A 166 11.33 17.23 14.08
C PRO A 166 10.63 18.53 13.65
N GLY A 167 9.43 18.76 14.21
CA GLY A 167 8.57 19.90 13.85
C GLY A 167 7.73 19.71 12.58
N GLY A 168 7.75 18.51 11.99
CA GLY A 168 7.06 18.11 10.76
C GLY A 168 7.55 18.83 9.52
N TYR A 169 7.38 18.24 8.36
CA TYR A 169 7.69 18.89 7.08
C TYR A 169 6.58 18.64 6.08
N CYS A 170 5.92 19.71 5.66
CA CYS A 170 4.87 19.61 4.66
C CYS A 170 5.44 19.24 3.30
N SER A 171 4.71 18.37 2.62
CA SER A 171 4.97 17.88 1.28
C SER A 171 3.65 17.43 0.64
N GLU A 172 3.74 16.89 -0.55
CA GLU A 172 2.70 16.13 -1.26
C GLU A 172 3.39 15.00 -2.02
N PHE A 173 2.66 13.92 -2.31
CA PHE A 173 3.16 12.90 -3.22
C PHE A 173 3.25 13.46 -4.65
N CYS A 174 4.23 13.01 -5.42
CA CYS A 174 4.45 13.51 -6.77
C CYS A 174 4.91 12.42 -7.73
N ASP A 175 4.59 12.59 -9.02
CA ASP A 175 5.07 11.71 -10.09
C ASP A 175 6.47 12.16 -10.52
N MET A 176 7.46 11.31 -10.24
CA MET A 176 8.88 11.52 -10.58
C MET A 176 9.13 11.82 -12.07
N SER A 177 8.22 11.45 -12.97
CA SER A 177 8.32 11.69 -14.40
C SER A 177 7.65 12.99 -14.87
N ALA A 178 6.72 13.52 -14.09
CA ALA A 178 5.95 14.72 -14.42
C ALA A 178 6.43 15.97 -13.67
N ASP A 179 7.03 15.81 -12.49
CA ASP A 179 7.39 16.89 -11.55
C ASP A 179 6.20 17.85 -11.33
N ASP A 180 5.13 17.31 -10.75
CA ASP A 180 3.87 18.01 -10.51
C ASP A 180 3.83 18.82 -9.21
N CYS A 181 5.00 19.15 -8.67
CA CYS A 181 5.17 19.94 -7.47
C CYS A 181 4.85 21.43 -7.65
N ALA A 182 4.43 22.08 -6.57
CA ALA A 182 4.22 23.52 -6.54
C ALA A 182 5.52 24.31 -6.80
N PRO A 183 5.45 25.56 -7.31
CA PRO A 183 6.65 26.37 -7.53
C PRO A 183 7.51 26.56 -6.27
N GLY A 184 8.83 26.36 -6.41
CA GLY A 184 9.79 26.40 -5.30
C GLY A 184 9.95 25.05 -4.57
N SER A 185 9.36 23.99 -5.13
CA SER A 185 9.61 22.61 -4.73
C SER A 185 9.85 21.74 -5.96
N VAL A 186 10.51 20.61 -5.75
CA VAL A 186 10.84 19.63 -6.79
C VAL A 186 10.48 18.23 -6.31
N CYS A 187 10.05 17.38 -7.23
CA CYS A 187 9.75 15.99 -6.93
C CYS A 187 11.05 15.21 -6.65
N SER A 188 11.19 14.70 -5.43
CA SER A 188 12.36 13.91 -5.02
C SER A 188 11.97 12.50 -4.62
N GLY A 189 12.68 11.52 -5.18
CA GLY A 189 12.53 10.10 -4.85
C GLY A 189 13.34 9.66 -3.64
N TRP A 190 13.90 10.60 -2.85
CA TRP A 190 14.83 10.28 -1.76
C TRP A 190 14.21 9.38 -0.67
N MET A 191 12.90 9.46 -0.45
CA MET A 191 12.20 8.59 0.51
C MET A 191 12.00 7.16 0.02
N GLY A 192 11.99 6.92 -1.30
CA GLY A 192 11.95 5.58 -1.89
C GLY A 192 10.68 4.79 -1.61
N PHE A 193 9.50 5.36 -1.87
CA PHE A 193 8.21 4.68 -1.72
C PHE A 193 8.05 3.50 -2.68
N ALA A 194 7.27 2.50 -2.28
CA ALA A 194 7.01 1.29 -3.06
C ALA A 194 6.25 1.58 -4.37
N SER A 195 5.31 2.52 -4.33
CA SER A 195 4.59 3.06 -5.50
C SER A 195 5.50 3.63 -6.60
N GLY A 196 6.74 4.00 -6.25
CA GLY A 196 7.67 4.70 -7.13
C GLY A 196 7.44 6.21 -7.23
N ASN A 197 6.43 6.74 -6.54
CA ASN A 197 6.24 8.18 -6.42
C ASN A 197 7.31 8.81 -5.51
N GLY A 198 7.49 10.11 -5.69
CA GLY A 198 8.35 10.93 -4.84
C GLY A 198 7.54 11.77 -3.85
N THR A 199 8.26 12.66 -3.17
CA THR A 199 7.69 13.73 -2.35
C THR A 199 8.15 15.09 -2.87
N CYS A 200 7.27 16.08 -2.87
CA CYS A 200 7.63 17.45 -3.19
C CYS A 200 8.46 18.08 -2.07
N MET A 201 9.72 18.35 -2.38
CA MET A 201 10.69 18.91 -1.44
C MET A 201 10.99 20.36 -1.82
N GLN A 202 10.99 21.26 -0.83
CA GLN A 202 11.37 22.66 -1.03
C GLN A 202 12.81 22.75 -1.59
N GLU A 203 12.98 23.46 -2.70
CA GLU A 203 14.28 23.73 -3.31
C GLU A 203 15.10 24.72 -2.47
N CYS A 204 16.43 24.61 -2.53
CA CYS A 204 17.36 25.50 -1.83
C CYS A 204 18.66 25.70 -2.62
N GLN A 205 19.45 26.71 -2.25
CA GLN A 205 20.83 26.89 -2.72
C GLN A 205 21.84 26.83 -1.57
N VAL A 206 21.40 27.25 -0.38
CA VAL A 206 22.17 27.23 0.87
C VAL A 206 21.26 26.91 2.05
N ASP A 207 21.83 26.47 3.17
CA ASP A 207 21.08 26.10 4.38
C ASP A 207 20.14 27.21 4.89
N THR A 208 20.45 28.49 4.63
CA THR A 208 19.61 29.62 5.06
C THR A 208 18.33 29.77 4.25
N ASP A 209 18.20 29.09 3.12
CA ASP A 209 16.95 29.02 2.35
C ASP A 209 15.94 28.05 3.00
N CYS A 210 16.46 27.14 3.82
CA CYS A 210 15.67 26.17 4.58
C CYS A 210 15.22 26.74 5.93
N ARG A 211 14.12 26.18 6.45
CA ARG A 211 13.62 26.50 7.81
C ARG A 211 14.68 26.16 8.87
N PRO A 212 14.77 26.89 10.00
CA PRO A 212 15.73 26.56 11.06
C PRO A 212 15.68 25.08 11.49
N GLY A 213 16.86 24.44 11.50
CA GLY A 213 17.01 23.01 11.80
C GLY A 213 17.10 22.10 10.56
N PHE A 214 16.97 22.66 9.36
CA PHE A 214 17.09 21.97 8.09
C PHE A 214 18.34 22.44 7.34
N ILE A 215 18.88 21.58 6.49
CA ILE A 215 20.05 21.85 5.65
C ILE A 215 19.69 21.70 4.18
N CYS A 216 20.49 22.33 3.33
CA CYS A 216 20.38 22.19 1.89
C CYS A 216 21.26 21.02 1.42
N LEU A 217 20.63 19.96 0.89
CA LEU A 217 21.31 18.75 0.43
C LEU A 217 21.03 18.49 -1.05
N ASN A 218 22.07 18.15 -1.80
CA ASN A 218 21.93 17.65 -3.16
C ASN A 218 21.52 16.16 -3.14
N ASP A 219 20.35 15.82 -3.70
CA ASP A 219 19.86 14.44 -3.77
C ASP A 219 20.37 13.67 -5.01
N GLY A 220 21.26 14.30 -5.80
CA GLY A 220 21.77 13.82 -7.07
C GLY A 220 21.13 14.48 -8.28
N ASN A 221 19.92 15.04 -8.14
CA ASN A 221 19.20 15.75 -9.20
C ASN A 221 19.03 17.23 -8.88
N SER A 222 18.69 17.55 -7.63
CA SER A 222 18.36 18.90 -7.17
C SER A 222 18.87 19.15 -5.74
N ASP A 223 18.96 20.42 -5.37
CA ASP A 223 19.26 20.85 -4.01
C ASP A 223 17.95 21.06 -3.24
N ILE A 224 17.72 20.27 -2.19
CA ILE A 224 16.46 20.21 -1.43
C ILE A 224 16.67 20.41 0.07
N CYS A 225 15.66 20.96 0.75
CA CYS A 225 15.67 21.11 2.21
C CYS A 225 15.32 19.80 2.92
N VAL A 226 16.24 19.29 3.73
CA VAL A 226 16.09 18.05 4.53
C VAL A 226 16.50 18.28 5.99
N PHE A 227 16.04 17.41 6.90
CA PHE A 227 16.44 17.44 8.31
C PHE A 227 17.79 16.73 8.55
#